data_AF-A0A936VUY9-F1
#
_entry.id   AF-A0A936VUY9-F1
#
_cell.length_a   1.000
_cell.length_b   1.000
_cell.length_c   1.000
_cell.angle_alpha   90.00
_cell.angle_beta   90.00
_cell.angle_gamma   90.00
#
_symmetry.space_group_name_H-M   'P 1'
#
loop_
_entity.id
_entity.type
_entity.pdbx_description
1 polymer ?
#
loop_
_entity_poly.entity_id
_entity_poly.type
_entity_poly.pdbx_seq_one_letter_code
_entity_poly.pdbx_strand_id
1 'polypeptide(L)'
;MHRVCCKGICCGDDRLSDWISLNPGGQNPLSFDKAEIKRVGFRGMQDGKAMLRFMKARHVEDSIDLDRIWVGGFSAGSFVSLATAFLDKESDKPQEAGKIGDIGTVQRNDLGPADGNLIKNGFDTKVQGVFNVFGGLLDTLQIEKNDNIALISYHQTDDPIVACGAKPPYWPYPVVPTNYPTAFGTCSIVQRLQNIDYPKNQYKTWIYTGANHAVHDNAAVLGFMLTNANPFLCNTTVNTNIHEKETVLIKQNPVFSDIEFTTPMDAKNYTILDLSGKIISSGRVDHNSINVSSLNSGFYLLKVNEQLVKFVKE
;
A
#
# COMPACT_ATOMS: atom_id res chain seq x y z
N MET A 1 5.92 19.12 -16.28
CA MET A 1 5.54 18.84 -14.88
C MET A 1 4.94 17.44 -14.84
N HIS A 2 5.75 16.41 -14.56
CA HIS A 2 5.26 15.04 -14.46
C HIS A 2 4.68 14.83 -13.06
N ARG A 3 3.38 14.54 -13.00
CA ARG A 3 2.70 14.18 -11.75
C ARG A 3 3.13 12.76 -11.39
N VAL A 4 3.81 12.60 -10.26
CA VAL A 4 4.01 11.30 -9.62
C VAL A 4 2.64 10.84 -9.12
N CYS A 5 2.07 9.79 -9.71
CA CYS A 5 0.86 9.17 -9.21
C CYS A 5 1.21 8.31 -7.98
N CYS A 6 1.21 8.91 -6.78
CA CYS A 6 1.16 8.15 -5.54
C CYS A 6 -0.25 7.59 -5.35
N LYS A 7 -0.47 6.35 -5.76
CA LYS A 7 -1.69 5.58 -5.44
C LYS A 7 -1.53 5.04 -4.01
N GLY A 8 -1.86 5.86 -3.01
CA GLY A 8 -1.87 5.45 -1.60
C GLY A 8 -3.26 4.95 -1.19
N ILE A 9 -3.32 3.79 -0.54
CA ILE A 9 -4.51 3.36 0.22
C ILE A 9 -4.14 3.49 1.70
N CYS A 10 -4.88 4.32 2.42
CA CYS A 10 -4.82 4.34 3.87
C CYS A 10 -5.52 3.08 4.39
N CYS A 11 -4.79 2.18 5.03
CA CYS A 11 -5.41 1.09 5.79
C CYS A 11 -5.93 1.65 7.12
N GLY A 12 -7.14 2.20 7.09
CA GLY A 12 -7.99 2.24 8.28
C GLY A 12 -8.66 0.87 8.38
N ASP A 13 -8.39 0.13 9.45
CA ASP A 13 -9.20 -1.05 9.74
C ASP A 13 -10.51 -0.59 10.41
N ASP A 14 -11.57 -0.44 9.61
CA ASP A 14 -12.93 -0.23 10.12
C ASP A 14 -13.41 -1.40 11.01
N ARG A 15 -12.67 -2.51 11.07
CA ARG A 15 -12.98 -3.60 12.02
C ARG A 15 -12.50 -3.32 13.44
N LEU A 16 -11.71 -2.27 13.70
CA LEU A 16 -11.52 -1.81 15.08
C LEU A 16 -12.78 -1.09 15.60
N SER A 17 -13.55 -0.43 14.74
CA SER A 17 -14.85 0.17 15.10
C SER A 17 -15.97 -0.85 15.23
N ASP A 18 -15.94 -1.96 14.49
CA ASP A 18 -17.04 -2.94 14.50
C ASP A 18 -17.13 -3.78 15.80
N TRP A 19 -16.11 -3.76 16.66
CA TRP A 19 -16.17 -4.34 18.02
C TRP A 19 -16.42 -3.30 19.12
N ILE A 20 -16.37 -2.00 18.79
CA ILE A 20 -16.79 -0.89 19.65
C ILE A 20 -18.28 -0.57 19.39
N SER A 21 -19.03 -1.51 18.81
CA SER A 21 -20.49 -1.50 18.88
C SER A 21 -20.90 -1.73 20.34
N LEU A 22 -21.30 -0.64 21.02
CA LEU A 22 -22.04 -0.67 22.27
C LEU A 22 -23.37 -1.39 22.04
N ASN A 23 -23.35 -2.71 22.00
CA ASN A 23 -24.55 -3.52 22.03
C ASN A 23 -25.08 -3.47 23.47
N PRO A 24 -26.31 -2.95 23.73
CA PRO A 24 -26.82 -2.78 25.10
C PRO A 24 -27.15 -4.09 25.83
N GLY A 25 -26.85 -5.26 25.24
CA GLY A 25 -27.17 -6.57 25.78
C GLY A 25 -26.00 -7.54 25.62
N GLY A 26 -25.12 -7.58 26.63
CA GLY A 26 -24.04 -8.57 26.74
C GLY A 26 -22.67 -7.99 26.40
N GLN A 27 -21.91 -7.59 27.42
CA GLN A 27 -20.50 -7.27 27.22
C GLN A 27 -19.79 -8.53 26.74
N ASN A 28 -19.29 -8.51 25.50
CA ASN A 28 -18.37 -9.54 25.05
C ASN A 28 -17.08 -9.40 25.87
N PRO A 29 -16.72 -10.35 26.76
CA PRO A 29 -15.55 -10.22 27.61
C PRO A 29 -14.23 -10.09 26.82
N LEU A 30 -14.26 -10.38 25.51
CA LEU A 30 -13.11 -10.33 24.62
C LEU A 30 -12.69 -8.92 24.20
N SER A 31 -13.61 -7.94 24.10
CA SER A 31 -13.26 -6.58 23.64
C SER A 31 -12.43 -5.79 24.65
N PHE A 32 -12.31 -6.30 25.88
CA PHE A 32 -11.47 -5.74 26.93
C PHE A 32 -10.47 -6.76 27.50
N ASP A 33 -10.29 -7.93 26.88
CA ASP A 33 -9.28 -8.89 27.34
C ASP A 33 -7.87 -8.40 26.96
N LYS A 34 -6.95 -8.37 27.94
CA LYS A 34 -5.57 -7.87 27.74
C LYS A 34 -4.84 -8.60 26.62
N ALA A 35 -5.06 -9.90 26.51
CA ALA A 35 -4.41 -10.72 25.48
C ALA A 35 -5.04 -10.47 24.11
N GLU A 36 -6.36 -10.32 24.02
CA GLU A 36 -7.03 -10.03 22.75
C GLU A 36 -6.66 -8.67 22.15
N ILE A 37 -6.39 -7.64 22.97
CA ILE A 37 -5.90 -6.35 22.47
C ILE A 37 -4.54 -6.50 21.75
N LYS A 38 -3.63 -7.31 22.29
CA LYS A 38 -2.33 -7.58 21.64
C LYS A 38 -2.50 -8.47 20.41
N ARG A 39 -3.38 -9.47 20.49
CA ARG A 39 -3.69 -10.40 19.40
C ARG A 39 -4.34 -9.71 18.21
N VAL A 40 -5.23 -8.74 18.42
CA VAL A 40 -5.83 -7.97 17.31
C VAL A 40 -4.79 -7.08 16.62
N GLY A 41 -3.89 -6.45 17.37
CA GLY A 41 -2.77 -5.71 16.77
C GLY A 41 -1.88 -6.61 15.91
N PHE A 42 -1.57 -7.82 16.39
CA PHE A 42 -0.80 -8.80 15.62
C PHE A 42 -1.54 -9.28 14.35
N ARG A 43 -2.85 -9.55 14.43
CA ARG A 43 -3.68 -9.88 13.24
C ARG A 43 -3.70 -8.72 12.24
N GLY A 44 -3.90 -7.48 12.71
CA GLY A 44 -3.89 -6.30 11.84
C GLY A 44 -2.56 -6.13 11.10
N MET A 45 -1.44 -6.40 11.77
CA MET A 45 -0.12 -6.45 11.13
C MET A 45 -0.05 -7.55 10.05
N GLN A 46 -0.54 -8.75 10.32
CA GLN A 46 -0.56 -9.84 9.34
C GLN A 46 -1.45 -9.50 8.13
N ASP A 47 -2.58 -8.81 8.35
CA ASP A 47 -3.45 -8.31 7.29
C ASP A 47 -2.75 -7.23 6.45
N GLY A 48 -2.04 -6.30 7.08
CA GLY A 48 -1.20 -5.31 6.39
C GLY A 48 -0.14 -5.96 5.51
N LYS A 49 0.55 -6.99 6.02
CA LYS A 49 1.50 -7.81 5.25
C LYS A 49 0.83 -8.54 4.09
N ALA A 50 -0.34 -9.14 4.30
CA ALA A 50 -1.10 -9.81 3.24
C ALA A 50 -1.50 -8.82 2.12
N MET A 51 -1.96 -7.63 2.50
CA MET A 51 -2.30 -6.56 1.57
C MET A 51 -1.08 -6.15 0.74
N LEU A 52 0.09 -5.94 1.37
CA LEU A 52 1.30 -5.62 0.64
C LEU A 52 1.61 -6.66 -0.44
N ARG A 53 1.54 -7.95 -0.10
CA ARG A 53 1.76 -9.04 -1.08
C ARG A 53 0.73 -9.02 -2.20
N PHE A 54 -0.55 -8.81 -1.86
CA PHE A 54 -1.62 -8.72 -2.85
C PHE A 54 -1.39 -7.59 -3.84
N MET A 55 -1.08 -6.40 -3.34
CA MET A 55 -0.84 -5.20 -4.14
C MET A 55 0.42 -5.35 -4.99
N LYS A 56 1.51 -5.86 -4.42
CA LYS A 56 2.76 -6.11 -5.17
C LYS A 56 2.57 -7.13 -6.29
N ALA A 57 1.74 -8.15 -6.11
CA ALA A 57 1.45 -9.10 -7.19
C ALA A 57 0.65 -8.51 -8.35
N ARG A 58 -0.03 -7.38 -8.13
CA ARG A 58 -0.80 -6.66 -9.14
C ARG A 58 -0.07 -5.43 -9.69
N HIS A 59 1.25 -5.37 -9.51
CA HIS A 59 2.00 -4.16 -9.82
C HIS A 59 1.93 -3.74 -11.28
N VAL A 60 1.80 -4.70 -12.21
CA VAL A 60 1.63 -4.42 -13.65
C VAL A 60 0.23 -3.87 -13.92
N GLU A 61 -0.81 -4.45 -13.32
CA GLU A 61 -2.21 -4.08 -13.54
C GLU A 61 -2.57 -2.74 -12.89
N ASP A 62 -2.02 -2.46 -11.71
CA ASP A 62 -2.35 -1.29 -10.91
C ASP A 62 -1.33 -0.14 -11.04
N SER A 63 -0.28 -0.34 -11.85
CA SER A 63 0.84 0.58 -12.05
C SER A 63 1.56 0.93 -10.74
N ILE A 64 1.86 -0.09 -9.93
CA ILE A 64 2.55 0.08 -8.64
C ILE A 64 4.05 -0.05 -8.86
N ASP A 65 4.80 0.92 -8.35
CA ASP A 65 6.24 0.81 -8.27
C ASP A 65 6.64 0.02 -7.02
N LEU A 66 7.27 -1.14 -7.23
CA LEU A 66 7.69 -2.04 -6.16
C LEU A 66 8.81 -1.46 -5.29
N ASP A 67 9.58 -0.50 -5.79
CA ASP A 67 10.69 0.13 -5.07
C ASP A 67 10.25 1.31 -4.19
N ARG A 68 9.02 1.80 -4.40
CA ARG A 68 8.48 3.02 -3.76
C ARG A 68 7.19 2.75 -3.01
N ILE A 69 7.22 1.74 -2.15
CA ILE A 69 6.06 1.32 -1.36
C ILE A 69 6.13 1.95 0.03
N TRP A 70 5.05 2.63 0.41
CA TRP A 70 4.89 3.24 1.73
C TRP A 70 3.59 2.74 2.38
N VAL A 71 3.61 2.59 3.70
CA VAL A 71 2.40 2.31 4.50
C VAL A 71 2.18 3.44 5.48
N GLY A 72 0.94 3.64 5.92
CA GLY A 72 0.68 4.68 6.89
C GLY A 72 -0.77 4.76 7.29
N GLY A 73 -1.02 5.51 8.36
CA GLY A 73 -2.35 5.70 8.88
C GLY A 73 -2.42 6.77 9.95
N PHE A 74 -3.55 6.77 10.64
CA PHE A 74 -3.84 7.63 11.78
C PHE A 74 -4.25 6.74 12.94
N SER A 75 -3.81 7.05 14.16
CA SER A 75 -4.20 6.32 15.37
C SER A 75 -3.95 4.80 15.22
N ALA A 76 -4.96 3.97 15.39
CA ALA A 76 -4.95 2.53 15.12
C ALA A 76 -4.29 2.13 13.78
N GLY A 77 -4.58 2.86 12.69
CA GLY A 77 -3.96 2.58 11.39
C GLY A 77 -2.44 2.82 11.40
N SER A 78 -1.96 3.76 12.22
CA SER A 78 -0.53 3.96 12.45
C SER A 78 0.10 2.82 13.24
N PHE A 79 -0.58 2.26 14.26
CA PHE A 79 -0.10 1.07 14.97
C PHE A 79 0.08 -0.11 14.01
N VAL A 80 -0.93 -0.36 13.17
CA VAL A 80 -0.88 -1.43 12.16
C VAL A 80 0.22 -1.15 11.14
N SER A 81 0.37 0.07 10.66
CA SER A 81 1.40 0.43 9.68
C SER A 81 2.82 0.29 10.23
N LEU A 82 3.05 0.75 11.47
CA LEU A 82 4.31 0.58 12.18
C LEU A 82 4.63 -0.90 12.40
N ALA A 83 3.67 -1.68 12.90
CA ALA A 83 3.86 -3.11 13.10
C ALA A 83 4.08 -3.86 11.77
N THR A 84 3.38 -3.48 10.70
CA THR A 84 3.57 -4.06 9.36
C THR A 84 5.00 -3.85 8.84
N ALA A 85 5.59 -2.69 9.14
CA ALA A 85 6.92 -2.33 8.70
C ALA A 85 8.04 -2.90 9.58
N PHE A 86 7.87 -2.88 10.91
CA PHE A 86 8.96 -3.15 11.88
C PHE A 86 8.83 -4.47 12.66
N LEU A 87 7.66 -5.13 12.66
CA LEU A 87 7.52 -6.44 13.31
C LEU A 87 7.88 -7.52 12.30
N ASP A 88 9.16 -7.84 12.15
CA ASP A 88 9.67 -8.70 11.07
C ASP A 88 10.35 -9.99 11.55
N LYS A 89 10.67 -10.12 12.85
CA LYS A 89 11.22 -11.35 13.44
C LYS A 89 10.18 -12.08 14.29
N GLU A 90 10.33 -13.40 14.38
CA GLU A 90 9.52 -14.22 15.31
C GLU A 90 9.73 -13.82 16.77
N SER A 91 10.90 -13.26 17.13
CA SER A 91 11.15 -12.71 18.47
C SER A 91 10.24 -11.53 18.83
N ASP A 92 9.71 -10.83 17.83
CA ASP A 92 8.88 -9.64 18.01
C ASP A 92 7.40 -10.00 18.18
N LYS A 93 7.06 -11.28 17.94
CA LYS A 93 5.72 -11.82 18.15
C LYS A 93 5.35 -11.71 19.63
N PRO A 94 4.26 -11.02 19.99
CA PRO A 94 3.77 -10.99 21.36
C PRO A 94 3.48 -12.41 21.85
N GLN A 95 3.81 -12.72 23.11
CA GLN A 95 3.51 -14.03 23.70
C GLN A 95 2.02 -14.38 23.58
N GLU A 96 1.15 -13.38 23.72
CA GLU A 96 -0.30 -13.54 23.60
C GLU A 96 -0.76 -13.91 22.19
N ALA A 97 0.04 -13.68 21.16
CA ALA A 97 -0.24 -14.14 19.79
C ALA A 97 0.06 -15.64 19.58
N GLY A 98 0.75 -16.28 20.53
CA GLY A 98 0.87 -17.74 20.59
C GLY A 98 -0.45 -18.42 21.01
N LYS A 99 -0.41 -19.74 21.19
CA LYS A 99 -1.53 -20.47 21.80
C LYS A 99 -1.65 -20.08 23.27
N ILE A 100 -2.82 -19.60 23.67
CA ILE A 100 -3.15 -19.26 25.06
C ILE A 100 -4.43 -20.00 25.50
N GLY A 101 -4.77 -19.97 26.79
CA GLY A 101 -5.94 -20.70 27.30
C GLY A 101 -7.25 -20.14 26.72
N ASP A 102 -8.24 -20.97 26.46
CA ASP A 102 -9.52 -20.55 25.86
C ASP A 102 -10.37 -19.67 26.82
N ILE A 103 -11.32 -18.89 26.27
CA ILE A 103 -12.32 -18.15 27.07
C ILE A 103 -13.71 -18.62 26.63
N GLY A 104 -14.42 -19.31 27.54
CA GLY A 104 -15.73 -19.86 27.23
C GLY A 104 -15.65 -20.83 26.05
N THR A 105 -16.38 -20.54 24.98
CA THR A 105 -16.36 -21.31 23.73
C THR A 105 -15.34 -20.80 22.69
N VAL A 106 -14.62 -19.71 23.00
CA VAL A 106 -13.68 -19.08 22.07
C VAL A 106 -12.29 -19.69 22.22
N GLN A 107 -11.87 -20.39 21.16
CA GLN A 107 -10.54 -20.99 21.08
C GLN A 107 -9.48 -19.94 20.77
N ARG A 108 -8.40 -19.92 21.56
CA ARG A 108 -7.29 -18.96 21.39
C ARG A 108 -6.03 -19.66 20.91
N ASN A 109 -6.13 -20.20 19.71
CA ASN A 109 -5.03 -20.85 18.99
C ASN A 109 -3.90 -19.87 18.66
N ASP A 110 -2.74 -20.43 18.33
CA ASP A 110 -1.61 -19.68 17.80
C ASP A 110 -2.01 -18.96 16.49
N LEU A 111 -1.68 -17.66 16.38
CA LEU A 111 -1.99 -16.83 15.22
C LEU A 111 -1.02 -16.99 14.05
N GLY A 112 -0.03 -17.88 14.17
CA GLY A 112 0.97 -18.15 13.15
C GLY A 112 2.20 -17.25 13.25
N PRO A 113 3.05 -17.24 12.21
CA PRO A 113 4.32 -16.52 12.21
C PRO A 113 4.14 -15.00 12.13
N ALA A 114 5.17 -14.26 12.54
CA ALA A 114 5.27 -12.81 12.40
C ALA A 114 5.19 -12.36 10.94
N ASP A 115 5.63 -13.19 10.00
CA ASP A 115 5.49 -12.91 8.56
C ASP A 115 4.04 -13.11 8.04
N GLY A 116 3.15 -13.67 8.87
CA GLY A 116 1.77 -14.02 8.52
C GLY A 116 1.68 -15.21 7.55
N ASN A 117 0.49 -15.79 7.39
CA ASN A 117 0.25 -16.94 6.50
C ASN A 117 -0.61 -16.59 5.26
N LEU A 118 -1.14 -15.38 5.21
CA LEU A 118 -2.04 -14.95 4.14
C LEU A 118 -1.24 -14.50 2.91
N ILE A 119 -1.74 -14.88 1.72
CA ILE A 119 -1.30 -14.43 0.40
C ILE A 119 0.22 -14.66 0.17
N LYS A 120 0.66 -15.93 0.19
CA LYS A 120 2.05 -16.32 -0.10
C LYS A 120 2.30 -16.47 -1.62
N ASN A 121 2.40 -15.34 -2.31
CA ASN A 121 2.51 -15.26 -3.78
C ASN A 121 3.94 -14.96 -4.29
N GLY A 122 4.96 -15.11 -3.44
CA GLY A 122 6.36 -14.86 -3.79
C GLY A 122 6.84 -13.42 -3.61
N PHE A 123 5.95 -12.47 -3.31
CA PHE A 123 6.33 -11.09 -2.98
C PHE A 123 6.63 -10.93 -1.48
N ASP A 124 7.60 -10.06 -1.17
CA ASP A 124 7.91 -9.66 0.20
C ASP A 124 6.94 -8.59 0.74
N THR A 125 7.10 -8.24 2.01
CA THR A 125 6.32 -7.20 2.71
C THR A 125 7.14 -5.95 3.01
N LYS A 126 8.30 -5.78 2.36
CA LYS A 126 9.19 -4.65 2.62
C LYS A 126 8.57 -3.36 2.11
N VAL A 127 8.80 -2.30 2.86
CA VAL A 127 8.36 -0.93 2.54
C VAL A 127 9.56 -0.01 2.56
N GLN A 128 9.55 1.01 1.72
CA GLN A 128 10.54 2.08 1.72
C GLN A 128 10.34 3.03 2.91
N GLY A 129 9.09 3.21 3.36
CA GLY A 129 8.82 4.06 4.50
C GLY A 129 7.41 3.95 5.10
N VAL A 130 7.25 4.64 6.22
CA VAL A 130 6.04 4.66 7.05
C VAL A 130 5.63 6.09 7.36
N PHE A 131 4.35 6.40 7.17
CA PHE A 131 3.70 7.58 7.73
C PHE A 131 2.98 7.22 9.03
N ASN A 132 3.44 7.78 10.15
CA ASN A 132 2.87 7.55 11.47
C ASN A 132 2.21 8.84 11.99
N VAL A 133 0.89 8.87 12.04
CA VAL A 133 0.14 9.99 12.60
C VAL A 133 -0.49 9.55 13.93
N PHE A 134 0.00 10.10 15.04
CA PHE A 134 -0.39 9.83 16.43
C PHE A 134 -0.63 8.34 16.76
N GLY A 135 0.24 7.47 16.23
CA GLY A 135 0.30 6.05 16.58
C GLY A 135 1.42 5.73 17.56
N GLY A 136 1.63 4.44 17.78
CA GLY A 136 2.71 3.91 18.61
C GLY A 136 3.07 2.47 18.31
N LEU A 137 4.03 1.96 19.07
CA LEU A 137 4.44 0.56 19.10
C LEU A 137 4.09 -0.07 20.45
N LEU A 138 3.91 -1.40 20.47
CA LEU A 138 3.82 -2.15 21.73
C LEU A 138 5.20 -2.45 22.31
N ASP A 139 6.23 -2.51 21.46
CA ASP A 139 7.63 -2.61 21.86
C ASP A 139 8.50 -1.81 20.89
N THR A 140 9.28 -0.86 21.40
CA THR A 140 10.20 -0.06 20.57
C THR A 140 11.43 -0.86 20.10
N LEU A 141 11.71 -2.02 20.69
CA LEU A 141 12.80 -2.89 20.27
C LEU A 141 12.59 -3.51 18.88
N GLN A 142 11.36 -3.46 18.36
CA GLN A 142 11.03 -3.82 16.97
C GLN A 142 11.77 -2.96 15.94
N ILE A 143 12.14 -1.73 16.30
CA ILE A 143 12.97 -0.89 15.42
C ILE A 143 14.44 -1.21 15.68
N GLU A 144 15.14 -1.66 14.63
CA GLU A 144 16.56 -1.99 14.63
C GLU A 144 17.36 -1.02 13.76
N LYS A 145 18.67 -0.89 14.02
CA LYS A 145 19.52 0.11 13.33
C LYS A 145 19.57 -0.11 11.81
N ASN A 146 19.40 -1.37 11.37
CA ASN A 146 19.57 -1.83 10.00
C ASN A 146 18.27 -1.96 9.20
N ASP A 147 17.10 -1.60 9.75
CA ASP A 147 15.82 -1.70 9.03
C ASP A 147 15.82 -0.90 7.72
N ASN A 148 16.53 0.24 7.70
CA ASN A 148 16.62 1.14 6.53
C ASN A 148 15.25 1.56 5.97
N ILE A 149 14.25 1.68 6.85
CA ILE A 149 12.89 2.14 6.56
C ILE A 149 12.77 3.61 6.95
N ALA A 150 12.25 4.44 6.06
CA ALA A 150 12.00 5.84 6.35
C ALA A 150 10.79 6.00 7.30
N LEU A 151 10.86 6.83 8.33
CA LEU A 151 9.77 7.05 9.28
C LEU A 151 9.45 8.53 9.43
N ILE A 152 8.30 8.94 8.90
CA ILE A 152 7.82 10.32 9.00
C ILE A 152 6.62 10.35 9.95
N SER A 153 6.74 11.11 11.04
CA SER A 153 5.79 11.08 12.15
C SER A 153 5.22 12.44 12.53
N TYR A 154 3.96 12.46 12.97
CA TYR A 154 3.32 13.60 13.62
C TYR A 154 2.61 13.14 14.90
N HIS A 155 2.66 13.94 15.96
CA HIS A 155 1.96 13.65 17.23
C HIS A 155 1.74 14.94 18.02
N GLN A 156 0.67 15.01 18.83
CA GLN A 156 0.51 16.06 19.84
C GLN A 156 1.08 15.65 21.20
N THR A 157 1.58 16.61 21.99
CA THR A 157 2.25 16.33 23.28
C THR A 157 1.35 15.63 24.30
N ASP A 158 0.11 16.10 24.44
CA ASP A 158 -0.84 15.71 25.49
C ASP A 158 -2.06 14.98 24.89
N ASP A 159 -1.83 14.22 23.81
CA ASP A 159 -2.86 13.37 23.21
C ASP A 159 -3.48 12.42 24.28
N PRO A 160 -4.80 12.50 24.51
CA PRO A 160 -5.46 11.78 25.58
C PRO A 160 -5.83 10.34 25.19
N ILE A 161 -5.69 9.96 23.92
CA ILE A 161 -6.05 8.63 23.41
C ILE A 161 -4.79 7.80 23.23
N VAL A 162 -3.78 8.34 22.55
CA VAL A 162 -2.47 7.70 22.39
C VAL A 162 -1.44 8.68 22.91
N ALA A 163 -0.83 8.41 24.06
CA ALA A 163 0.17 9.34 24.57
C ALA A 163 1.37 9.42 23.62
N CYS A 164 1.93 10.61 23.42
CA CYS A 164 3.17 10.74 22.66
C CYS A 164 4.33 9.96 23.30
N GLY A 165 4.38 9.94 24.64
CA GLY A 165 5.33 9.13 25.40
C GLY A 165 4.88 7.67 25.56
N ALA A 166 5.12 7.10 26.73
CA ALA A 166 4.78 5.72 27.05
C ALA A 166 3.66 5.66 28.10
N LYS A 167 2.42 5.44 27.66
CA LYS A 167 1.26 5.24 28.55
C LYS A 167 0.28 4.25 27.91
N PRO A 168 -0.60 3.61 28.69
CA PRO A 168 -1.74 2.90 28.12
C PRO A 168 -2.61 3.83 27.27
N PRO A 169 -3.17 3.37 26.14
CA PRO A 169 -4.24 4.06 25.46
C PRO A 169 -5.35 4.52 26.42
N TYR A 170 -5.93 5.69 26.16
CA TYR A 170 -6.95 6.32 27.00
C TYR A 170 -6.50 6.62 28.44
N TRP A 171 -5.18 6.84 28.65
CA TRP A 171 -4.57 7.04 29.97
C TRP A 171 -5.22 8.09 30.90
N PRO A 172 -5.84 9.20 30.44
CA PRO A 172 -6.44 10.16 31.35
C PRO A 172 -7.91 9.83 31.68
N TYR A 173 -8.49 8.79 31.08
CA TYR A 173 -9.91 8.43 31.23
C TYR A 173 -10.08 7.23 32.19
N PRO A 174 -10.41 7.46 33.48
CA PRO A 174 -10.46 6.41 34.49
C PRO A 174 -11.60 5.38 34.27
N VAL A 175 -12.55 5.68 33.38
CA VAL A 175 -13.69 4.80 33.07
C VAL A 175 -13.36 3.75 32.00
N VAL A 176 -12.23 3.90 31.29
CA VAL A 176 -11.79 2.90 30.31
C VAL A 176 -11.04 1.79 31.04
N PRO A 177 -11.39 0.50 30.83
CA PRO A 177 -10.70 -0.61 31.50
C PRO A 177 -9.19 -0.55 31.29
N THR A 178 -8.42 -0.77 32.37
CA THR A 178 -6.94 -0.72 32.40
C THR A 178 -6.27 -1.89 31.67
N ASN A 179 -6.99 -2.49 30.73
CA ASN A 179 -6.59 -3.68 30.00
C ASN A 179 -5.73 -3.38 28.77
N TYR A 180 -5.66 -2.11 28.37
CA TYR A 180 -4.75 -1.71 27.32
C TYR A 180 -3.28 -1.83 27.78
N PRO A 181 -2.41 -2.50 27.00
CA PRO A 181 -0.98 -2.48 27.28
C PRO A 181 -0.43 -1.06 27.13
N THR A 182 0.72 -0.80 27.76
CA THR A 182 1.47 0.43 27.49
C THR A 182 1.80 0.50 26.01
N ALA A 183 1.40 1.60 25.37
CA ALA A 183 1.82 1.94 24.02
C ALA A 183 2.95 2.97 24.10
N PHE A 184 3.93 2.82 23.21
CA PHE A 184 5.04 3.74 23.05
C PHE A 184 4.76 4.63 21.83
N GLY A 185 4.26 5.83 22.08
CA GLY A 185 3.97 6.80 21.05
C GLY A 185 5.23 7.40 20.42
N THR A 186 5.01 8.38 19.55
CA THR A 186 6.06 8.99 18.72
C THR A 186 7.24 9.56 19.52
N CYS A 187 7.02 10.16 20.70
CA CYS A 187 8.10 10.69 21.54
C CYS A 187 9.02 9.54 22.03
N SER A 188 8.44 8.41 22.43
CA SER A 188 9.21 7.21 22.82
C SER A 188 9.90 6.55 21.62
N ILE A 189 9.26 6.53 20.46
CA ILE A 189 9.86 6.05 19.21
C ILE A 189 11.07 6.91 18.82
N VAL A 190 10.98 8.24 18.91
CA VAL A 190 12.11 9.15 18.65
C VAL A 190 13.26 8.87 19.62
N GLN A 191 12.97 8.63 20.90
CA GLN A 191 14.01 8.27 21.87
C GLN A 191 14.69 6.95 21.49
N ARG A 192 13.94 5.93 21.05
CA ARG A 192 14.50 4.68 20.53
C ARG A 192 15.42 4.91 19.34
N LEU A 193 14.96 5.66 18.34
CA LEU A 193 15.74 5.98 17.13
C LEU A 193 17.06 6.69 17.46
N GLN A 194 17.02 7.63 18.41
CA GLN A 194 18.22 8.32 18.91
C GLN A 194 19.17 7.35 19.63
N ASN A 195 18.64 6.47 20.50
CA ASN A 195 19.44 5.53 21.28
C ASN A 195 20.18 4.49 20.43
N ILE A 196 19.61 4.10 19.28
CA ILE A 196 20.25 3.17 18.35
C ILE A 196 21.07 3.88 17.26
N ASP A 197 21.15 5.21 17.31
CA ASP A 197 21.80 6.04 16.29
C ASP A 197 21.26 5.71 14.88
N TYR A 198 19.93 5.65 14.77
CA TYR A 198 19.24 5.42 13.52
C TYR A 198 19.56 6.56 12.53
N PRO A 199 19.75 6.29 11.23
CA PRO A 199 20.21 7.31 10.29
C PRO A 199 19.30 8.55 10.30
N LYS A 200 19.86 9.74 10.58
CA LYS A 200 19.09 10.98 10.75
C LYS A 200 18.34 11.45 9.50
N ASN A 201 18.75 10.97 8.33
CA ASN A 201 18.05 11.18 7.07
C ASN A 201 16.83 10.26 6.94
N GLN A 202 16.77 9.13 7.65
CA GLN A 202 15.69 8.14 7.59
C GLN A 202 14.47 8.48 8.45
N TYR A 203 14.50 9.53 9.29
CA TYR A 203 13.30 9.87 10.06
C TYR A 203 13.12 11.37 10.26
N LYS A 204 11.86 11.79 10.29
CA LYS A 204 11.44 13.17 10.57
C LYS A 204 10.18 13.15 11.42
N THR A 205 10.18 13.92 12.51
CA THR A 205 9.07 13.95 13.45
C THR A 205 8.65 15.39 13.70
N TRP A 206 7.34 15.63 13.68
CA TRP A 206 6.72 16.86 14.16
C TRP A 206 5.92 16.57 15.43
N ILE A 207 6.46 16.97 16.57
CA ILE A 207 5.72 17.02 17.83
C ILE A 207 5.09 18.40 17.97
N TYR A 208 3.76 18.45 17.97
CA TYR A 208 2.98 19.68 18.12
C TYR A 208 2.51 19.84 19.56
N THR A 209 2.67 21.02 20.14
CA THR A 209 2.14 21.29 21.49
C THR A 209 0.62 21.37 21.42
N GLY A 210 -0.06 20.36 21.97
CA GLY A 210 -1.52 20.26 21.93
C GLY A 210 -2.03 19.01 22.66
N ALA A 211 -3.34 18.97 22.89
CA ALA A 211 -4.00 17.94 23.68
C ALA A 211 -5.12 17.19 22.91
N ASN A 212 -5.05 17.18 21.58
CA ASN A 212 -6.04 16.53 20.74
C ASN A 212 -5.50 15.24 20.12
N HIS A 213 -6.36 14.23 20.04
CA HIS A 213 -6.13 13.04 19.20
C HIS A 213 -6.55 13.29 17.75
N ALA A 214 -5.92 14.30 17.16
CA ALA A 214 -6.21 14.76 15.81
C ALA A 214 -5.00 15.52 15.25
N VAL A 215 -5.00 15.78 13.96
CA VAL A 215 -4.06 16.74 13.37
C VAL A 215 -4.56 18.15 13.63
N HIS A 216 -3.65 19.04 14.05
CA HIS A 216 -3.98 20.45 14.28
C HIS A 216 -4.33 21.20 12.99
N ASP A 217 -3.70 20.82 11.87
CA ASP A 217 -3.94 21.36 10.53
C ASP A 217 -3.67 20.26 9.51
N ASN A 218 -4.72 19.82 8.80
CA ASN A 218 -4.65 18.76 7.80
C ASN A 218 -3.64 19.07 6.69
N ALA A 219 -3.67 20.30 6.16
CA ALA A 219 -2.85 20.69 5.03
C ALA A 219 -1.38 20.84 5.43
N ALA A 220 -1.12 21.44 6.59
CA ALA A 220 0.24 21.58 7.10
C ALA A 220 0.87 20.23 7.43
N VAL A 221 0.14 19.33 8.09
CA VAL A 221 0.65 18.00 8.43
C VAL A 221 0.87 17.16 7.18
N LEU A 222 -0.06 17.14 6.23
CA LEU A 222 0.14 16.44 4.95
C LEU A 222 1.33 17.02 4.17
N GLY A 223 1.46 18.35 4.13
CA GLY A 223 2.59 19.03 3.50
C GLY A 223 3.92 18.65 4.14
N PHE A 224 3.99 18.61 5.48
CA PHE A 224 5.16 18.12 6.21
C PHE A 224 5.49 16.67 5.84
N MET A 225 4.51 15.78 5.85
CA MET A 225 4.70 14.36 5.53
C MET A 225 5.28 14.17 4.12
N LEU A 226 4.64 14.75 3.11
CA LEU A 226 5.07 14.60 1.72
C LEU A 226 6.41 15.28 1.45
N THR A 227 6.66 16.46 2.02
CA THR A 227 7.95 17.16 1.85
C THR A 227 9.11 16.32 2.37
N ASN A 228 8.94 15.66 3.51
CA ASN A 228 9.99 14.83 4.10
C ASN A 228 10.09 13.43 3.50
N ALA A 229 9.03 12.93 2.84
CA ALA A 229 9.08 11.69 2.06
C ALA A 229 9.64 11.90 0.64
N ASN A 230 9.57 13.12 0.11
CA ASN A 230 10.02 13.44 -1.26
C ASN A 230 11.46 13.00 -1.60
N PRO A 231 12.46 13.11 -0.70
CA PRO A 231 13.81 12.59 -0.95
C PRO A 231 13.92 11.07 -1.08
N PHE A 232 12.85 10.32 -0.78
CA PHE A 232 12.80 8.86 -0.98
C PHE A 232 12.00 8.52 -2.23
N LEU A 233 10.86 9.21 -2.40
CA LEU A 233 9.96 9.01 -3.53
C LEU A 233 10.58 9.48 -4.85
N CYS A 234 11.22 10.65 -4.85
CA CYS A 234 11.69 11.32 -6.06
C CYS A 234 13.19 11.19 -6.30
N ASN A 235 13.96 10.64 -5.36
CA ASN A 235 15.42 10.50 -5.49
C ASN A 235 15.85 9.30 -6.34
N THR A 236 14.90 8.72 -7.08
CA THR A 236 15.20 7.84 -8.19
C THR A 236 14.88 8.61 -9.46
N THR A 237 15.89 9.30 -9.99
CA THR A 237 15.98 9.55 -11.43
C THR A 237 16.22 8.20 -12.10
N VAL A 238 15.20 7.34 -12.12
CA VAL A 238 15.18 6.27 -13.11
C VAL A 238 14.61 6.97 -14.33
N ASN A 239 15.43 7.11 -15.38
CA ASN A 239 14.92 6.92 -16.72
C ASN A 239 14.32 5.52 -16.74
N THR A 240 13.12 5.38 -16.17
CA THR A 240 12.27 4.28 -16.55
C THR A 240 11.94 4.65 -17.98
N ASN A 241 12.58 3.95 -18.92
CA ASN A 241 11.87 3.62 -20.12
C ASN A 241 10.61 2.94 -19.60
N ILE A 242 9.56 3.73 -19.42
CA ILE A 242 8.22 3.19 -19.45
C ILE A 242 8.26 2.45 -20.78
N HIS A 243 8.33 1.13 -20.74
CA HIS A 243 7.81 0.37 -21.85
C HIS A 243 6.33 0.72 -21.82
N GLU A 244 6.00 1.89 -22.40
CA GLU A 244 4.73 2.06 -23.07
C GLU A 244 4.61 0.77 -23.84
N LYS A 245 3.51 0.05 -23.59
CA LYS A 245 3.18 -1.10 -24.41
C LYS A 245 3.08 -0.52 -25.82
N GLU A 246 4.17 -0.61 -26.57
CA GLU A 246 4.25 -0.05 -27.89
C GLU A 246 3.14 -0.79 -28.64
N THR A 247 2.13 -0.04 -29.03
CA THR A 247 0.92 -0.57 -29.64
C THR A 247 0.91 -0.17 -31.09
N VAL A 248 0.31 -1.01 -31.92
CA VAL A 248 0.09 -0.64 -33.32
C VAL A 248 -0.84 0.57 -33.36
N LEU A 249 -0.38 1.68 -33.94
CA LEU A 249 -1.17 2.90 -34.11
C LEU A 249 -1.42 3.13 -35.59
N ILE A 250 -2.68 3.28 -35.98
CA ILE A 250 -3.06 3.63 -37.35
C ILE A 250 -3.05 5.16 -37.46
N LYS A 251 -2.25 5.71 -38.38
CA LYS A 251 -2.04 7.16 -38.52
C LYS A 251 -3.30 7.90 -38.99
N GLN A 252 -4.12 7.22 -39.79
CA GLN A 252 -5.33 7.78 -40.39
C GLN A 252 -6.50 6.84 -40.19
N ASN A 253 -7.53 7.32 -39.49
CA ASN A 253 -8.78 6.61 -39.33
C ASN A 253 -9.90 7.66 -39.32
N PRO A 254 -10.78 7.72 -40.33
CA PRO A 254 -11.00 6.75 -41.42
C PRO A 254 -9.89 6.65 -42.48
N VAL A 255 -9.83 5.51 -43.20
CA VAL A 255 -8.84 5.18 -44.25
C VAL A 255 -9.53 5.11 -45.61
N PHE A 256 -8.92 5.69 -46.65
CA PHE A 256 -9.43 5.64 -48.02
C PHE A 256 -8.74 4.59 -48.89
N SER A 257 -7.41 4.65 -49.02
CA SER A 257 -6.65 3.78 -49.93
C SER A 257 -5.61 2.94 -49.22
N ASP A 258 -4.85 3.52 -48.29
CA ASP A 258 -3.69 2.90 -47.68
C ASP A 258 -3.73 3.10 -46.17
N ILE A 259 -3.55 2.03 -45.41
CA ILE A 259 -3.35 2.11 -43.98
C ILE A 259 -1.87 2.35 -43.74
N GLU A 260 -1.52 3.54 -43.26
CA GLU A 260 -0.23 3.77 -42.63
C GLU A 260 -0.33 3.51 -41.14
N PHE A 261 0.59 2.70 -40.61
CA PHE A 261 0.61 2.37 -39.19
C PHE A 261 2.03 2.39 -38.62
N THR A 262 2.14 2.61 -37.32
CA THR A 262 3.40 2.56 -36.58
C THR A 262 3.37 1.31 -35.72
N THR A 263 4.45 0.52 -35.74
CA THR A 263 4.59 -0.68 -34.91
C THR A 263 5.86 -0.65 -34.07
N PRO A 264 5.87 -1.38 -32.93
CA PRO A 264 7.03 -1.57 -32.06
C PRO A 264 8.20 -2.28 -32.75
N MET A 265 7.82 -3.25 -33.59
CA MET A 265 8.72 -4.15 -34.30
C MET A 265 8.28 -4.17 -35.75
N ASP A 266 9.24 -4.26 -36.67
CA ASP A 266 8.96 -4.40 -38.10
C ASP A 266 7.96 -5.51 -38.35
N ALA A 267 6.81 -5.13 -38.88
CA ALA A 267 5.77 -6.04 -39.26
C ALA A 267 6.17 -6.72 -40.56
N LYS A 268 6.21 -8.06 -40.58
CA LYS A 268 6.46 -8.81 -41.83
C LYS A 268 5.17 -9.15 -42.57
N ASN A 269 4.12 -9.44 -41.81
CA ASN A 269 2.83 -9.88 -42.32
C ASN A 269 1.69 -9.13 -41.65
N TYR A 270 0.56 -9.03 -42.35
CA TYR A 270 -0.68 -8.50 -41.82
C TYR A 270 -1.86 -9.42 -42.12
N THR A 271 -2.93 -9.26 -41.36
CA THR A 271 -4.23 -9.88 -41.65
C THR A 271 -5.33 -8.86 -41.37
N ILE A 272 -6.27 -8.69 -42.30
CA ILE A 272 -7.47 -7.88 -42.13
C ILE A 272 -8.63 -8.82 -41.90
N LEU A 273 -9.38 -8.55 -40.84
CA LEU A 273 -10.54 -9.31 -40.41
C LEU A 273 -11.78 -8.42 -40.45
N ASP A 274 -12.94 -9.00 -40.69
CA ASP A 274 -14.21 -8.33 -40.39
C ASP A 274 -14.53 -8.42 -38.88
N LEU A 275 -15.63 -7.80 -38.45
CA LEU A 275 -16.06 -7.81 -37.06
C LEU A 275 -16.51 -9.20 -36.54
N SER A 276 -16.73 -10.17 -37.43
CA SER A 276 -17.02 -11.56 -37.06
C SER A 276 -15.75 -12.39 -36.86
N GLY A 277 -14.58 -11.81 -37.14
CA GLY A 277 -13.28 -12.50 -37.08
C GLY A 277 -12.94 -13.29 -38.35
N LYS A 278 -13.71 -13.12 -39.44
CA LYS A 278 -13.39 -13.75 -40.73
C LYS A 278 -12.26 -13.00 -41.41
N ILE A 279 -11.28 -13.74 -41.92
CA ILE A 279 -10.17 -13.17 -42.70
C ILE A 279 -10.69 -12.65 -44.05
N ILE A 280 -10.50 -11.36 -44.27
CA ILE A 280 -10.86 -10.66 -45.52
C ILE A 280 -9.64 -10.52 -46.43
N SER A 281 -8.47 -10.25 -45.87
CA SER A 281 -7.21 -10.12 -46.61
C SER A 281 -6.02 -10.48 -45.72
N SER A 282 -4.92 -10.93 -46.32
CA SER A 282 -3.66 -11.16 -45.62
C SER A 282 -2.51 -11.02 -46.60
N GLY A 283 -1.36 -10.52 -46.13
CA GLY A 283 -0.21 -10.34 -47.00
C GLY A 283 1.05 -9.96 -46.24
N ARG A 284 2.08 -9.58 -46.98
CA ARG A 284 3.29 -8.99 -46.43
C ARG A 284 3.12 -7.48 -46.29
N VAL A 285 3.71 -6.93 -45.26
CA VAL A 285 3.78 -5.47 -45.06
C VAL A 285 4.97 -4.94 -45.84
N ASP A 286 4.76 -3.87 -46.60
CA ASP A 286 5.80 -3.14 -47.29
C ASP A 286 5.82 -1.69 -46.77
N HIS A 287 6.96 -1.25 -46.24
CA HIS A 287 7.14 0.10 -45.67
C HIS A 287 6.05 0.54 -44.65
N ASN A 288 5.55 -0.37 -43.80
CA ASN A 288 4.47 -0.11 -42.83
C ASN A 288 3.20 0.51 -43.43
N SER A 289 2.94 0.21 -44.70
CA SER A 289 1.74 0.59 -45.42
C SER A 289 1.01 -0.64 -45.96
N ILE A 290 -0.32 -0.61 -45.94
CA ILE A 290 -1.18 -1.67 -46.49
C ILE A 290 -2.25 -1.05 -47.37
N ASN A 291 -2.26 -1.40 -48.66
CA ASN A 291 -3.32 -0.97 -49.56
C ASN A 291 -4.63 -1.71 -49.25
N VAL A 292 -5.68 -0.94 -48.98
CA VAL A 292 -7.04 -1.38 -48.67
C VAL A 292 -8.08 -0.79 -49.61
N SER A 293 -7.65 -0.22 -50.74
CA SER A 293 -8.53 0.42 -51.73
C SER A 293 -9.62 -0.53 -52.27
N SER A 294 -9.36 -1.83 -52.29
CA SER A 294 -10.29 -2.87 -52.74
C SER A 294 -11.34 -3.28 -51.69
N LEU A 295 -11.23 -2.80 -50.45
CA LEU A 295 -12.22 -3.08 -49.41
C LEU A 295 -13.44 -2.17 -49.57
N ASN A 296 -14.63 -2.73 -49.34
CA ASN A 296 -15.85 -1.94 -49.23
C ASN A 296 -15.82 -1.08 -47.96
N SER A 297 -16.50 0.06 -47.98
CA SER A 297 -16.62 0.93 -46.81
C SER A 297 -17.24 0.18 -45.62
N GLY A 298 -16.68 0.34 -44.42
CA GLY A 298 -17.09 -0.41 -43.24
C GLY A 298 -16.04 -0.51 -42.14
N PHE A 299 -16.34 -1.28 -41.09
CA PHE A 299 -15.45 -1.51 -39.96
C PHE A 299 -14.65 -2.80 -40.13
N TYR A 300 -13.34 -2.70 -39.88
CA TYR A 300 -12.41 -3.83 -39.99
C TYR A 300 -11.44 -3.85 -38.81
N LEU A 301 -10.82 -5.01 -38.59
CA LEU A 301 -9.71 -5.19 -37.65
C LEU A 301 -8.45 -5.53 -38.44
N LEU A 302 -7.38 -4.78 -38.19
CA LEU A 302 -6.04 -5.07 -38.66
C LEU A 302 -5.28 -5.84 -37.58
N LYS A 303 -4.78 -7.02 -37.92
CA LYS A 303 -3.88 -7.83 -37.10
C LYS A 303 -2.45 -7.74 -37.62
N VAL A 304 -1.53 -7.31 -36.76
CA VAL A 304 -0.10 -7.25 -37.04
C VAL A 304 0.67 -7.62 -35.78
N ASN A 305 1.67 -8.50 -35.88
CA ASN A 305 2.49 -8.96 -34.73
C ASN A 305 1.65 -9.39 -33.51
N GLU A 306 0.59 -10.15 -33.74
CA GLU A 306 -0.39 -10.60 -32.72
C GLU A 306 -1.21 -9.49 -32.02
N GLN A 307 -1.08 -8.23 -32.43
CA GLN A 307 -1.92 -7.12 -31.97
C GLN A 307 -3.07 -6.84 -32.95
N LEU A 308 -4.25 -6.50 -32.42
CA LEU A 308 -5.44 -6.14 -33.18
C LEU A 308 -5.78 -4.67 -33.01
N VAL A 309 -6.00 -3.97 -34.13
CA VAL A 309 -6.41 -2.57 -34.15
C VAL A 309 -7.61 -2.39 -35.06
N LYS A 310 -8.61 -1.63 -34.61
CA LYS A 310 -9.80 -1.33 -35.41
C LYS A 310 -9.54 -0.15 -36.34
N PHE A 311 -10.02 -0.24 -37.59
CA PHE A 311 -10.09 0.90 -38.53
C PHE A 311 -11.43 0.96 -39.26
N VAL A 312 -11.74 2.14 -39.78
CA VAL A 312 -12.89 2.42 -40.65
C VAL A 312 -12.37 2.61 -42.08
N LYS A 313 -12.90 1.86 -43.04
CA LYS A 313 -12.71 2.11 -44.47
C LYS A 313 -13.83 3.02 -44.95
N GLU A 314 -13.48 4.10 -45.63
CA GLU A 314 -14.41 4.94 -46.38
C GLU A 314 -14.23 4.76 -47.89
#